data_AF-A0AA87ZUL7-F1
#
_entry.id   AF-A0AA87ZUL7-F1
#
_cell.length_a   1.000
_cell.length_b   1.000
_cell.length_c   1.000
_cell.angle_alpha   90.00
_cell.angle_beta   90.00
_cell.angle_gamma   90.00
#
_symmetry.space_group_name_H-M   'P 1'
#
loop_
_entity.id
_entity.type
_entity.pdbx_description
1 polymer ?
#
loop_
_entity_poly.entity_id
_entity_poly.type
_entity_poly.pdbx_seq_one_letter_code
_entity_poly.pdbx_strand_id
1 'polypeptide(L)'
;MHSPWYNSYNYHYMEGETMRVMYEPWFVKYKVDVVFAGHVHAYERSDRVSNVAYNVVNGICTPVKDQSAPVYITIGDGGNLEGLATNMTEPQPEYSAYREASFGHAIFDIKNRTHAYYSWHRNQDGYAVEADTMWFFNRYWHQVDDSSSSH
;
A
#
# COMPACT_ATOMS: atom_id res chain seq x y z
N MET A 1 4.16 0.72 10.10
CA MET A 1 4.96 -0.45 10.55
C MET A 1 6.24 -0.51 9.73
N HIS A 2 7.21 -1.39 10.01
CA HIS A 2 8.43 -1.45 9.17
C HIS A 2 8.26 -2.40 7.97
N SER A 3 8.07 -3.70 8.22
CA SER A 3 7.90 -4.71 7.16
C SER A 3 6.48 -4.67 6.56
N PRO A 4 6.33 -4.55 5.22
CA PRO A 4 5.04 -4.49 4.55
C PRO A 4 4.33 -5.86 4.54
N TRP A 5 3.00 -5.84 4.66
CA TRP A 5 2.17 -7.06 4.56
C TRP A 5 1.79 -7.40 3.12
N TYR A 6 1.53 -6.37 2.32
CA TYR A 6 1.33 -6.46 0.88
C TYR A 6 2.58 -5.90 0.22
N ASN A 7 3.34 -6.77 -0.44
CA ASN A 7 4.61 -6.46 -1.09
C ASN A 7 4.73 -7.37 -2.32
N SER A 8 4.82 -6.76 -3.50
CA SER A 8 5.03 -7.48 -4.77
C SER A 8 6.45 -7.32 -5.31
N TYR A 9 7.39 -6.88 -4.46
CA TYR A 9 8.82 -7.01 -4.72
C TYR A 9 9.34 -8.36 -4.25
N ASN A 10 10.30 -8.92 -4.97
CA ASN A 10 10.96 -10.17 -4.57
C ASN A 10 11.81 -9.98 -3.29
N TYR A 11 12.32 -8.77 -3.05
CA TYR A 11 13.03 -8.41 -1.84
C TYR A 11 12.05 -8.35 -0.65
N HIS A 12 12.34 -9.11 0.42
CA HIS A 12 11.47 -9.28 1.59
C HIS A 12 10.04 -9.77 1.28
N TYR A 13 9.88 -10.54 0.19
CA TYR A 13 8.59 -11.11 -0.20
C TYR A 13 8.04 -12.03 0.92
N MET A 14 6.77 -11.82 1.29
CA MET A 14 6.05 -12.55 2.33
C MET A 14 6.61 -12.46 3.76
N GLU A 15 7.59 -11.61 4.05
CA GLU A 15 8.15 -11.46 5.41
C GLU A 15 7.09 -10.96 6.41
N GLY A 16 6.18 -10.09 5.96
CA GLY A 16 5.10 -9.53 6.76
C GLY A 16 3.93 -10.50 7.09
N GLU A 17 3.90 -11.71 6.52
CA GLU A 17 2.75 -12.62 6.62
C GLU A 17 2.38 -12.97 8.07
N THR A 18 3.37 -13.16 8.94
CA THR A 18 3.13 -13.50 10.35
C THR A 18 2.37 -12.41 11.09
N MET A 19 2.68 -11.14 10.81
CA MET A 19 1.93 -10.01 11.37
C MET A 19 0.58 -9.81 10.68
N ARG A 20 0.51 -10.01 9.36
CA ARG A 20 -0.74 -9.90 8.59
C ARG A 20 -1.81 -10.85 9.13
N VAL A 21 -1.48 -12.14 9.31
CA VAL A 21 -2.42 -13.15 9.85
C VAL A 21 -3.00 -12.75 11.22
N MET A 22 -2.18 -12.11 12.06
CA MET A 22 -2.60 -11.72 13.41
C MET A 22 -3.46 -10.44 13.44
N TYR A 23 -3.13 -9.46 12.59
CA TYR A 23 -3.63 -8.08 12.77
C TYR A 23 -4.47 -7.54 11.61
N GLU A 24 -4.37 -8.10 10.41
CA GLU A 24 -5.20 -7.68 9.27
C GLU A 24 -6.71 -7.75 9.58
N PRO A 25 -7.25 -8.79 10.26
CA PRO A 25 -8.67 -8.81 10.64
C PRO A 25 -9.07 -7.63 11.51
N TRP A 26 -8.16 -7.11 12.34
CA TRP A 26 -8.42 -5.92 13.16
C TRP A 26 -8.39 -4.65 12.33
N PHE A 27 -7.47 -4.55 11.38
CA PHE A 27 -7.38 -3.35 10.52
C PHE A 27 -8.63 -3.20 9.66
N VAL A 28 -9.14 -4.31 9.11
CA VAL A 28 -10.42 -4.35 8.40
C VAL A 28 -11.58 -4.03 9.34
N LYS A 29 -11.65 -4.66 10.52
CA LYS A 29 -12.73 -4.42 11.51
C LYS A 29 -12.82 -2.95 11.94
N TYR A 30 -11.68 -2.30 12.15
CA TYR A 30 -11.60 -0.91 12.58
C TYR A 30 -11.48 0.08 11.43
N LYS A 31 -11.61 -0.38 10.18
CA LYS A 31 -11.67 0.46 8.99
C LYS A 31 -10.49 1.42 8.91
N VAL A 32 -9.27 0.89 9.11
CA VAL A 32 -8.04 1.68 8.97
C VAL A 32 -8.00 2.29 7.56
N ASP A 33 -7.69 3.59 7.46
CA ASP A 33 -7.67 4.28 6.17
C ASP A 33 -6.46 3.86 5.31
N VAL A 34 -5.27 3.86 5.91
CA VAL A 34 -3.98 3.63 5.25
C VAL A 34 -2.97 2.99 6.22
N VAL A 35 -2.08 2.14 5.70
CA VAL A 35 -0.95 1.56 6.43
C VAL A 35 0.34 1.88 5.68
N PHE A 36 1.23 2.64 6.30
CA PHE A 36 2.57 2.90 5.77
C PHE A 36 3.60 1.89 6.29
N ALA A 37 4.43 1.40 5.39
CA ALA A 37 5.58 0.53 5.63
C ALA A 37 6.82 1.04 4.88
N GLY A 38 7.99 0.58 5.31
CA GLY A 38 9.26 0.82 4.62
C GLY A 38 9.87 -0.52 4.23
N HIS A 39 11.11 -0.76 4.69
CA HIS A 39 11.81 -2.04 4.60
C HIS A 39 12.22 -2.47 3.18
N VAL A 40 11.26 -2.55 2.26
CA VAL A 40 11.53 -2.71 0.84
C VAL A 40 11.96 -1.38 0.26
N HIS A 41 13.11 -1.36 -0.41
CA HIS A 41 13.76 -0.15 -0.92
C HIS A 41 13.19 0.31 -2.26
N ALA A 42 11.87 0.49 -2.30
CA ALA A 42 11.11 0.91 -3.47
C ALA A 42 9.75 1.48 -3.04
N TYR A 43 8.96 1.90 -4.02
CA TYR A 43 7.61 2.38 -3.84
C TYR A 43 6.56 1.34 -4.28
N GLU A 44 5.51 1.16 -3.47
CA GLU A 44 4.32 0.39 -3.83
C GLU A 44 3.07 0.95 -3.15
N ARG A 45 1.93 0.94 -3.86
CA ARG A 45 0.60 1.23 -3.35
C ARG A 45 -0.35 0.11 -3.74
N SER A 46 -1.03 -0.48 -2.76
CA SER A 46 -2.05 -1.50 -3.01
C SER A 46 -3.41 -0.89 -3.38
N ASP A 47 -4.30 -1.70 -3.94
CA ASP A 47 -5.73 -1.49 -3.84
C ASP A 47 -6.20 -1.75 -2.39
N ARG A 48 -7.44 -1.36 -2.07
CA ARG A 48 -8.09 -1.79 -0.83
C ARG A 48 -8.49 -3.25 -0.94
N VAL A 49 -7.65 -4.13 -0.41
CA VAL A 49 -7.85 -5.57 -0.39
C VAL A 49 -7.75 -6.12 1.02
N SER A 50 -8.42 -7.24 1.26
CA SER A 50 -8.19 -8.06 2.46
C SER A 50 -8.00 -9.53 2.11
N ASN A 51 -7.22 -10.24 2.94
CA ASN A 51 -7.04 -11.69 2.85
C ASN A 51 -7.23 -12.36 4.23
N VAL A 52 -8.40 -12.11 4.81
CA VAL A 52 -8.77 -12.50 6.18
C VAL A 52 -9.72 -13.70 6.27
N ALA A 53 -10.14 -14.25 5.12
CA ALA A 53 -11.14 -15.31 5.06
C ALA A 53 -10.57 -16.73 5.26
N TYR A 54 -9.26 -16.90 5.18
CA TYR A 54 -8.61 -18.21 5.23
C TYR A 54 -8.82 -18.92 6.58
N ASN A 55 -9.26 -20.19 6.55
CA ASN A 55 -9.45 -21.01 7.76
C ASN A 55 -8.82 -22.41 7.66
N VAL A 56 -7.80 -22.57 6.81
CA VAL A 56 -7.17 -23.86 6.46
C VAL A 56 -8.03 -24.75 5.56
N VAL A 57 -9.27 -25.03 5.96
CA VAL A 57 -10.14 -26.00 5.28
C VAL A 57 -10.79 -25.40 4.02
N ASN A 58 -11.11 -24.11 4.03
CA ASN A 58 -11.86 -23.47 2.95
C ASN A 58 -11.02 -23.10 1.72
N GLY A 59 -9.69 -23.08 1.83
CA GLY A 59 -8.80 -22.69 0.74
C GLY A 59 -8.94 -21.24 0.26
N ILE A 60 -9.64 -20.37 1.00
CA ILE A 60 -9.86 -18.97 0.59
C ILE A 60 -8.65 -18.14 1.02
N CYS A 61 -7.61 -18.12 0.19
CA CYS A 61 -6.32 -17.47 0.47
C CYS A 61 -5.93 -16.40 -0.55
N THR A 62 -6.84 -16.01 -1.45
CA THR A 62 -6.62 -14.94 -2.43
C THR A 62 -7.11 -13.62 -1.86
N PRO A 63 -6.29 -12.54 -1.90
CA PRO A 63 -6.76 -11.20 -1.56
C PRO A 63 -7.95 -10.79 -2.43
N VAL A 64 -8.97 -10.20 -1.82
CA VAL A 64 -10.17 -9.72 -2.52
C VAL A 64 -10.40 -8.25 -2.23
N LYS A 65 -11.03 -7.52 -3.17
CA LYS A 65 -11.41 -6.12 -2.98
C LYS A 65 -12.31 -5.98 -1.75
N ASP A 66 -11.95 -5.07 -0.85
CA ASP A 66 -12.65 -4.84 0.41
C ASP A 66 -12.59 -3.36 0.78
N GLN A 67 -13.72 -2.65 0.65
CA GLN A 67 -13.79 -1.22 0.94
C GLN A 67 -13.60 -0.87 2.43
N SER A 68 -13.63 -1.86 3.33
CA SER A 68 -13.29 -1.70 4.75
C SER A 68 -11.81 -1.91 5.04
N ALA A 69 -11.02 -2.41 4.09
CA ALA A 69 -9.59 -2.58 4.24
C ALA A 69 -8.82 -1.26 3.99
N PRO A 70 -7.64 -1.10 4.63
CA PRO A 70 -6.75 0.00 4.33
C PRO A 70 -6.13 -0.13 2.93
N VAL A 71 -5.62 0.99 2.43
CA VAL A 71 -4.58 0.97 1.40
C VAL A 71 -3.24 0.70 2.09
N TYR A 72 -2.46 -0.25 1.58
CA TYR A 72 -1.11 -0.52 2.04
C TYR A 72 -0.11 0.20 1.14
N ILE A 73 0.80 0.97 1.74
CA ILE A 73 1.81 1.75 1.03
C ILE A 73 3.20 1.39 1.55
N THR A 74 4.05 0.93 0.65
CA THR A 74 5.49 0.76 0.87
C THR A 74 6.19 2.03 0.39
N ILE A 75 6.87 2.72 1.30
CA ILE A 75 7.61 3.97 1.06
C ILE A 75 9.00 3.89 1.71
N GLY A 76 9.73 2.79 1.42
CA GLY A 76 11.07 2.50 1.95
C GLY A 76 12.21 3.03 1.09
N ASP A 77 11.89 3.89 0.12
CA ASP A 77 12.70 4.41 -0.97
C ASP A 77 13.42 5.73 -0.63
N GLY A 78 13.76 5.96 0.64
CA GLY A 78 14.36 7.21 1.10
C GLY A 78 15.85 7.44 0.74
N GLY A 79 16.49 6.56 -0.04
CA GLY A 79 17.90 6.70 -0.44
C GLY A 79 18.92 5.95 0.42
N ASN A 80 18.58 4.74 0.87
CA ASN A 80 19.51 3.91 1.65
C ASN A 80 20.73 3.45 0.82
N LEU A 81 21.80 3.04 1.51
CA LEU A 81 23.08 2.64 0.90
C LEU A 81 23.05 1.27 0.20
N GLU A 82 22.05 0.43 0.48
CA GLU A 82 21.91 -0.90 -0.11
C GLU A 82 21.37 -0.84 -1.54
N GLY A 83 20.78 0.31 -1.91
CA GLY A 83 20.25 0.58 -3.24
C GLY A 83 18.77 0.25 -3.39
N LEU A 84 18.26 0.37 -4.61
CA LEU A 84 16.86 0.14 -4.95
C LEU A 84 16.54 -1.35 -5.08
N ALA A 85 15.37 -1.75 -4.59
CA ALA A 85 14.79 -3.06 -4.87
C ALA A 85 14.10 -3.00 -6.25
N THR A 86 14.77 -3.45 -7.31
CA THR A 86 14.24 -3.36 -8.69
C THR A 86 13.50 -4.60 -9.16
N ASN A 87 13.69 -5.74 -8.48
CA ASN A 87 13.13 -7.02 -8.90
C ASN A 87 11.72 -7.23 -8.32
N MET A 88 10.72 -7.26 -9.20
CA MET A 88 9.30 -7.40 -8.86
C MET A 88 8.78 -8.81 -9.21
N THR A 89 7.73 -9.25 -8.53
CA THR A 89 6.97 -10.43 -8.96
C THR A 89 6.25 -10.12 -10.27
N GLU A 90 6.24 -11.07 -11.20
CA GLU A 90 5.55 -10.92 -12.49
C GLU A 90 4.52 -12.04 -12.71
N PRO A 91 3.31 -11.72 -13.22
CA PRO A 91 2.81 -10.37 -13.52
C PRO A 91 2.56 -9.54 -12.24
N GLN A 92 2.29 -8.23 -12.40
CA GLN A 92 1.78 -7.40 -11.31
C GLN A 92 0.52 -8.04 -10.72
N PRO A 93 0.50 -8.39 -9.42
CA PRO A 93 -0.65 -9.03 -8.82
C PRO A 93 -1.81 -8.04 -8.70
N GLU A 94 -3.05 -8.54 -8.78
CA GLU A 94 -4.27 -7.70 -8.79
C GLU A 94 -4.42 -6.79 -7.57
N TYR A 95 -3.76 -7.09 -6.44
CA TYR A 95 -3.79 -6.24 -5.25
C TYR A 95 -2.86 -5.01 -5.35
N SER A 96 -1.90 -5.00 -6.27
CA SER A 96 -0.91 -3.94 -6.42
C SER A 96 -1.43 -2.93 -7.44
N ALA A 97 -1.75 -1.71 -7.01
CA ALA A 97 -2.30 -0.67 -7.88
C ALA A 97 -1.20 0.09 -8.62
N TYR A 98 -0.10 0.39 -7.94
CA TYR A 98 1.07 1.05 -8.51
C TYR A 98 2.34 0.57 -7.82
N ARG A 99 3.43 0.41 -8.56
CA ARG A 99 4.75 0.07 -8.03
C ARG A 99 5.86 0.60 -8.92
N GLU A 100 6.88 1.20 -8.34
CA GLU A 100 8.05 1.68 -9.06
C GLU A 100 9.30 1.66 -8.17
N ALA A 101 10.43 1.22 -8.75
CA ALA A 101 11.74 1.27 -8.10
C ALA A 101 12.46 2.58 -8.43
N SER A 102 12.10 3.64 -7.72
CA SER A 102 12.79 4.95 -7.72
C SER A 102 12.96 5.42 -6.29
N PHE A 103 13.97 6.25 -6.02
CA PHE A 103 14.06 6.93 -4.73
C PHE A 103 13.09 8.10 -4.70
N GLY A 104 12.55 8.40 -3.53
CA GLY A 104 11.53 9.41 -3.39
C GLY A 104 11.06 9.62 -1.96
N HIS A 105 9.95 10.34 -1.85
CA HIS A 105 9.19 10.53 -0.62
C HIS A 105 7.73 10.78 -0.95
N ALA A 106 6.85 10.60 0.04
CA ALA A 106 5.42 10.85 -0.13
C ALA A 106 4.90 11.92 0.84
N ILE A 107 3.83 12.58 0.42
CA ILE A 107 3.07 13.54 1.22
C ILE A 107 1.65 13.00 1.37
N PHE A 108 1.17 12.94 2.62
CA PHE A 108 -0.22 12.61 2.96
C PHE A 108 -0.89 13.84 3.58
N ASP A 109 -1.62 14.59 2.76
CA ASP A 109 -2.16 15.91 3.09
C ASP A 109 -3.66 15.82 3.43
N ILE A 110 -3.96 15.82 4.73
CA ILE A 110 -5.33 15.74 5.26
C ILE A 110 -6.04 17.07 5.02
N LYS A 111 -7.07 17.06 4.17
CA LYS A 111 -7.85 18.26 3.84
C LYS A 111 -8.98 18.49 4.84
N ASN A 112 -9.70 17.44 5.20
CA ASN A 112 -10.82 17.48 6.14
C ASN A 112 -11.17 16.04 6.60
N ARG A 113 -12.28 15.88 7.32
CA ARG A 113 -12.71 14.57 7.85
C ARG A 113 -13.04 13.53 6.77
N THR A 114 -13.27 13.93 5.52
CA THR A 114 -13.65 13.04 4.42
C THR A 114 -12.55 12.82 3.40
N HIS A 115 -11.59 13.74 3.26
CA HIS A 115 -10.57 13.72 2.20
C HIS A 115 -9.15 13.91 2.74
N ALA A 116 -8.24 13.09 2.25
CA ALA A 116 -6.80 13.36 2.26
C ALA A 116 -6.26 13.20 0.84
N TYR A 117 -5.26 14.00 0.48
CA TYR A 117 -4.57 13.89 -0.81
C TYR A 117 -3.22 13.22 -0.59
N TYR A 118 -2.95 12.16 -1.33
CA TYR A 118 -1.69 11.45 -1.31
C TYR A 118 -0.94 11.69 -2.62
N SER A 119 0.35 11.97 -2.50
CA SER A 119 1.25 12.16 -3.64
C SER A 119 2.63 11.59 -3.33
N TRP A 120 3.19 10.81 -4.25
CA TRP A 120 4.57 10.34 -4.22
C TRP A 120 5.44 11.12 -5.21
N HIS A 121 6.63 11.52 -4.77
CA HIS A 121 7.56 12.40 -5.47
C HIS A 121 8.89 11.70 -5.65
N ARG A 122 9.32 11.52 -6.90
CA ARG A 122 10.60 10.88 -7.24
C ARG A 122 11.75 11.88 -7.16
N ASN A 123 12.91 11.44 -6.70
CA ASN A 123 14.09 12.30 -6.55
C ASN A 123 14.64 12.81 -7.89
N GLN A 124 14.44 12.06 -8.98
CA GLN A 124 14.88 12.49 -10.32
C GLN A 124 13.97 13.54 -10.98
N ASP A 125 12.76 13.73 -10.46
CA ASP A 125 11.80 14.68 -11.02
C ASP A 125 11.95 16.08 -10.38
N GLY A 126 11.22 17.06 -10.92
CA GLY A 126 11.12 18.37 -10.28
C GLY A 126 10.35 18.30 -8.96
N TYR A 127 10.66 19.18 -8.00
CA TYR A 127 10.08 19.16 -6.65
C TYR A 127 8.54 19.19 -6.56
N ALA A 128 7.85 19.65 -7.60
CA ALA A 128 6.39 19.73 -7.65
C ALA A 128 5.76 18.63 -8.51
N VAL A 129 6.55 17.68 -9.02
CA VAL A 129 6.08 16.61 -9.88
C VAL A 129 5.67 15.43 -9.03
N GLU A 130 4.41 15.04 -9.17
CA GLU A 130 3.80 13.92 -8.47
C GLU A 130 3.75 12.73 -9.44
N ALA A 131 4.48 11.66 -9.12
CA ALA A 131 4.64 10.48 -9.98
C ALA A 131 3.53 9.42 -9.79
N ASP A 132 2.93 9.39 -8.60
CA ASP A 132 1.70 8.65 -8.30
C ASP A 132 0.88 9.47 -7.30
N THR A 133 -0.43 9.53 -7.54
CA THR A 133 -1.36 10.30 -6.71
C THR A 133 -2.61 9.52 -6.40
N MET A 134 -3.26 9.86 -5.29
CA MET A 134 -4.56 9.27 -4.93
C MET A 134 -5.33 10.18 -3.98
N TRP A 135 -6.64 10.32 -4.18
CA TRP A 135 -7.52 10.85 -3.15
C TRP A 135 -7.96 9.75 -2.20
N PHE A 136 -7.70 9.95 -0.92
CA PHE A 136 -8.21 9.08 0.14
C PHE A 136 -9.57 9.55 0.59
N PHE A 137 -10.56 8.66 0.46
CA PHE A 137 -11.89 8.88 1.02
C PHE A 137 -12.00 8.17 2.37
N ASN A 138 -12.31 8.92 3.42
CA ASN A 138 -12.23 8.41 4.78
C ASN A 138 -13.17 7.21 5.03
N ARG A 139 -12.64 6.12 5.58
CA ARG A 139 -13.37 4.87 5.82
C ARG A 139 -14.43 4.93 6.91
N TYR A 140 -14.54 6.04 7.64
CA TYR A 140 -15.62 6.28 8.60
C TYR A 140 -16.65 7.28 8.03
N TRP A 141 -16.19 8.47 7.61
CA TRP A 141 -17.02 9.61 7.22
C TRP A 141 -17.40 9.65 5.73
N HIS A 142 -16.70 8.92 4.85
CA HIS A 142 -16.92 8.94 3.40
C HIS A 142 -16.53 7.62 2.73
N GLN A 143 -17.30 6.56 2.99
CA GLN A 143 -17.04 5.18 2.53
C GLN A 143 -17.42 4.96 1.06
N VAL A 144 -16.75 5.66 0.14
CA VAL A 144 -16.89 5.46 -1.31
C VAL A 144 -15.61 4.89 -1.90
N ASP A 145 -15.72 4.25 -3.05
CA ASP A 145 -14.59 3.62 -3.73
C ASP A 145 -13.61 4.69 -4.25
N ASP A 146 -12.41 4.75 -3.66
CA ASP A 146 -11.34 5.67 -4.04
C ASP A 146 -10.41 5.13 -5.13
N SER A 147 -10.58 3.88 -5.59
CA SER A 147 -9.70 3.27 -6.60
C SER A 147 -9.62 4.05 -7.92
N SER A 148 -10.73 4.71 -8.30
CA SER A 148 -10.82 5.53 -9.52
C SER A 148 -10.11 6.88 -9.44
N SER A 149 -9.67 7.28 -8.24
CA SER A 149 -8.99 8.57 -8.01
C SER A 149 -7.47 8.49 -8.12
N SER A 150 -6.93 7.32 -8.47
CA SER A 150 -5.50 7.12 -8.61
C SER A 150 -5.01 7.43 -10.03
N HIS A 151 -3.88 8.12 -10.12
CA HIS A 151 -3.25 8.58 -11.36
C HIS A 151 -1.74 8.50 -11.28
#